data_AF-A0A0F7RZK6-F1
#
_entry.id   AF-A0A0F7RZK6-F1
#
_cell.length_a   1.000
_cell.length_b   1.000
_cell.length_c   1.000
_cell.angle_alpha   90.00
_cell.angle_beta   90.00
_cell.angle_gamma   90.00
#
_symmetry.space_group_name_H-M   'P 1'
#
loop_
_entity.id
_entity.type
_entity.pdbx_description
1 polymer ?
#
loop_
_entity_poly.entity_id
_entity_poly.type
_entity_poly.pdbx_seq_one_letter_code
_entity_poly.pdbx_strand_id
1 'polypeptide(L)'
;MLVTPAFKQAPLAGLKANSAQSSNSSHTLTTIAGSSKPAASQSKPSKRTCLADRAVNQLSIQRSEPADGKLTFPTSSVRPLQAVDTNISKLARQQAAAVRSTSLSPKLSSKHATLSSKKVRSPSNKDIAAGTRSASKASNIGSLLGHSASVTLKGERYSVKVPQKLPTPRLKPNSSPYEDLVAHLSRHHFFAEARQVERHAVTPDYYLTQFLETARLGKSSLYHQTETFLNANKDYLLSRIVPGEPLPESIPLDVTEWVSTLQRPPTHLLAVHSDSEAATLYAVHGQVLALQCVSIPFLPASNETQQHGKVIRHTPTLALRVPSVRHFNTIMRWLYSQSTTSLLHELLPLEHIVAYLTKRALAQHSSSTATTTSNQASSQLRQDPSSLSSADLVEAMSTLSTRSFLDCLQTIQAVWKNGVALGIVSWSFWSTLDQAWNLLIGAMLVSSKRKVRTTATAAANATANELTAQLQSTKLD
;
A
#
# COMPACT_ATOMS: atom_id res chain seq x y z
N MET A 1 17.22 31.04 27.23
CA MET A 1 16.32 31.51 26.15
C MET A 1 16.74 30.82 24.87
N LEU A 2 16.06 29.75 24.47
CA LEU A 2 16.36 28.98 23.26
C LEU A 2 15.65 29.64 22.07
N VAL A 3 16.41 30.34 21.25
CA VAL A 3 15.95 30.91 19.97
C VAL A 3 15.95 29.77 18.96
N THR A 4 14.79 29.20 18.67
CA THR A 4 14.59 28.37 17.47
C THR A 4 14.92 29.22 16.24
N PRO A 5 15.77 28.76 15.32
CA PRO A 5 15.99 29.48 14.07
C PRO A 5 14.66 29.52 13.31
N ALA A 6 14.16 30.74 13.09
CA ALA A 6 13.04 30.97 12.19
C ALA A 6 13.49 30.52 10.79
N PHE A 7 13.05 29.33 10.36
CA PHE A 7 13.00 29.02 8.95
C PHE A 7 12.22 30.15 8.29
N LYS A 8 12.90 30.97 7.47
CA LYS A 8 12.24 31.92 6.56
C LYS A 8 11.39 31.09 5.61
N GLN A 9 10.16 30.81 6.02
CA GLN A 9 9.13 30.31 5.14
C GLN A 9 8.91 31.37 4.07
N ALA A 10 8.99 30.97 2.81
CA ALA A 10 8.53 31.79 1.72
C ALA A 10 7.06 32.17 2.01
N PRO A 11 6.68 33.45 1.89
CA PRO A 11 5.31 33.87 2.18
C PRO A 11 4.35 33.15 1.23
N LEU A 12 3.30 32.55 1.81
CA LEU A 12 2.12 32.06 1.11
C LEU A 12 1.35 33.28 0.55
N ALA A 13 1.86 33.86 -0.54
CA ALA A 13 1.20 34.90 -1.29
C ALA A 13 0.99 34.42 -2.75
N GLY A 14 -0.26 34.58 -3.20
CA GLY A 14 -0.85 34.02 -4.41
C GLY A 14 0.03 33.88 -5.66
N LEU A 15 -0.02 32.70 -6.25
CA LEU A 15 0.20 32.48 -7.68
C LEU A 15 -0.89 33.24 -8.46
N LYS A 16 -0.63 34.51 -8.79
CA LYS A 16 -1.23 35.15 -9.97
C LYS A 16 -0.28 34.88 -11.14
N ALA A 17 -0.77 34.09 -12.09
CA ALA A 17 -0.14 33.94 -13.39
C ALA A 17 -0.18 35.29 -14.12
N ASN A 18 0.97 35.88 -14.41
CA ASN A 18 1.09 36.94 -15.40
C ASN A 18 2.17 36.57 -16.43
N SER A 19 1.63 36.29 -17.62
CA SER A 19 2.17 36.50 -18.95
C SER A 19 3.50 37.25 -19.08
N ALA A 20 4.36 36.63 -19.89
CA ALA A 20 5.50 37.16 -20.62
C ALA A 20 5.54 38.69 -20.83
N GLN A 21 6.70 39.27 -20.55
CA GLN A 21 7.28 40.34 -21.36
C GLN A 21 8.80 40.18 -21.37
N SER A 22 9.30 39.84 -22.55
CA SER A 22 10.70 39.81 -22.94
C SER A 22 11.18 41.24 -23.20
N SER A 23 12.18 41.70 -22.47
CA SER A 23 12.94 42.90 -22.82
C SER A 23 14.40 42.53 -23.12
N ASN A 24 14.76 42.79 -24.36
CA ASN A 24 16.13 42.77 -24.89
C ASN A 24 17.02 43.73 -24.10
N SER A 25 18.25 43.30 -23.80
CA SER A 25 19.37 44.21 -23.66
C SER A 25 20.59 43.60 -24.33
N SER A 26 21.22 44.39 -25.19
CA SER A 26 22.29 43.99 -26.10
C SER A 26 23.63 44.59 -25.65
N HIS A 27 24.68 43.82 -25.91
CA HIS A 27 26.08 44.19 -26.14
C HIS A 27 26.90 44.86 -25.02
N THR A 28 27.95 44.17 -24.57
CA THR A 28 29.33 44.59 -24.92
C THR A 28 30.27 43.37 -24.98
N LEU A 29 31.10 43.34 -26.02
CA LEU A 29 32.07 42.31 -26.38
C LEU A 29 33.33 42.36 -25.51
N THR A 30 33.92 41.20 -25.20
CA THR A 30 35.37 41.06 -25.18
C THR A 30 35.78 39.64 -25.57
N THR A 31 36.54 39.57 -26.65
CA THR A 31 36.98 38.39 -27.38
C THR A 31 38.28 37.86 -26.79
N ILE A 32 38.37 36.57 -26.42
CA ILE A 32 39.62 35.80 -26.42
C ILE A 32 39.33 34.40 -26.97
N ALA A 33 40.13 34.03 -27.97
CA ALA A 33 40.02 32.83 -28.80
C ALA A 33 40.52 31.56 -28.09
N GLY A 34 40.00 30.40 -28.50
CA GLY A 34 40.69 29.12 -28.30
C GLY A 34 39.83 27.86 -28.39
N SER A 35 40.06 27.10 -29.47
CA SER A 35 39.85 25.64 -29.60
C SER A 35 38.43 25.10 -29.83
N SER A 36 38.16 24.79 -31.09
CA SER A 36 37.06 24.00 -31.62
C SER A 36 37.08 22.54 -31.13
N LYS A 37 35.93 22.04 -30.65
CA LYS A 37 35.65 20.62 -30.39
C LYS A 37 34.23 20.32 -30.91
N PRO A 38 33.99 19.21 -31.64
CA PRO A 38 32.70 19.00 -32.30
C PRO A 38 31.61 18.65 -31.27
N ALA A 39 30.48 19.34 -31.41
CA ALA A 39 29.29 19.17 -30.60
C ALA A 39 28.61 17.83 -30.92
N ALA A 40 28.66 16.89 -29.97
CA ALA A 40 27.78 15.73 -29.97
C ALA A 40 26.41 16.17 -29.42
N SER A 41 25.39 16.13 -30.27
CA SER A 41 24.00 16.37 -29.89
C SER A 41 23.51 15.27 -28.96
N GLN A 42 23.55 15.54 -27.65
CA GLN A 42 22.91 14.69 -26.65
C GLN A 42 21.38 14.85 -26.75
N SER A 43 20.76 14.04 -27.59
CA SER A 43 19.33 13.80 -27.53
C SER A 43 19.03 13.11 -26.20
N LYS A 44 18.33 13.82 -25.31
CA LYS A 44 17.83 13.24 -24.05
C LYS A 44 16.99 12.01 -24.41
N PRO A 45 17.30 10.81 -23.88
CA PRO A 45 16.49 9.63 -24.13
C PRO A 45 15.09 9.89 -23.55
N SER A 46 14.09 9.96 -24.43
CA SER A 46 12.69 9.98 -24.03
C SER A 46 12.42 8.75 -23.16
N LYS A 47 11.86 8.97 -21.96
CA LYS A 47 11.46 7.88 -21.05
C LYS A 47 10.49 6.98 -21.80
N ARG A 48 10.95 5.81 -22.25
CA ARG A 48 10.10 4.78 -22.87
C ARG A 48 9.14 4.29 -21.79
N THR A 49 7.93 4.84 -21.76
CA THR A 49 6.81 4.29 -20.99
C THR A 49 6.53 2.89 -21.51
N CYS A 50 6.63 1.87 -20.67
CA CYS A 50 6.36 0.51 -21.12
C CYS A 50 4.84 0.32 -21.34
N LEU A 51 4.44 -0.66 -22.14
CA LEU A 51 3.02 -0.93 -22.40
C LEU A 51 2.24 -1.22 -21.12
N ALA A 52 2.86 -1.85 -20.12
CA ALA A 52 2.25 -2.08 -18.81
C ALA A 52 1.98 -0.78 -18.05
N ASP A 53 2.92 0.18 -18.04
CA ASP A 53 2.68 1.50 -17.41
C ASP A 53 1.45 2.18 -18.01
N ARG A 54 1.27 2.11 -19.33
CA ARG A 54 0.07 2.66 -19.99
C ARG A 54 -1.20 1.92 -19.58
N ALA A 55 -1.16 0.59 -19.52
CA ALA A 55 -2.29 -0.24 -19.13
C ALA A 55 -2.81 0.12 -17.73
N VAL A 56 -1.90 0.22 -16.77
CA VAL A 56 -2.27 0.47 -15.38
C VAL A 56 -2.67 1.93 -15.16
N ASN A 57 -2.07 2.89 -15.88
CA ASN A 57 -2.54 4.26 -15.89
C ASN A 57 -4.00 4.35 -16.40
N GLN A 58 -4.36 3.62 -17.46
CA GLN A 58 -5.73 3.58 -17.99
C GLN A 58 -6.71 2.95 -17.00
N LEU A 59 -6.31 1.87 -16.32
CA LEU A 59 -7.11 1.26 -15.25
C LEU A 59 -7.37 2.20 -14.07
N SER A 60 -6.45 3.13 -13.81
CA SER A 60 -6.58 4.11 -12.73
C SER A 60 -7.59 5.21 -13.09
N ILE A 61 -7.68 5.58 -14.37
CA ILE A 61 -8.50 6.69 -14.88
C ILE A 61 -9.97 6.27 -15.10
N GLN A 62 -10.24 5.04 -15.50
CA GLN A 62 -11.61 4.58 -15.87
C GLN A 62 -12.65 4.63 -14.74
N ARG A 63 -12.28 4.94 -13.48
CA ARG A 63 -13.19 4.94 -12.33
C ARG A 63 -13.57 6.34 -11.82
N SER A 64 -12.97 7.40 -12.35
CA SER A 64 -13.32 8.79 -11.97
C SER A 64 -14.47 9.39 -12.78
N GLU A 65 -14.99 8.68 -13.78
CA GLU A 65 -16.16 9.10 -14.56
C GLU A 65 -17.47 8.51 -13.96
N PRO A 66 -18.50 9.33 -13.68
CA PRO A 66 -19.82 8.82 -13.29
C PRO A 66 -20.49 8.18 -14.52
N ALA A 67 -20.47 6.85 -14.60
CA ALA A 67 -21.00 6.12 -15.75
C ALA A 67 -22.52 5.87 -15.66
N ASP A 68 -23.29 6.58 -16.48
CA ASP A 68 -24.58 6.12 -17.00
C ASP A 68 -24.33 5.08 -18.10
N GLY A 69 -24.51 3.78 -17.81
CA GLY A 69 -24.30 2.76 -18.84
C GLY A 69 -24.36 1.31 -18.37
N LYS A 70 -25.29 0.55 -18.95
CA LYS A 70 -25.77 -0.77 -18.54
C LYS A 70 -24.80 -1.90 -18.96
N LEU A 71 -23.83 -2.24 -18.11
CA LEU A 71 -23.13 -3.54 -18.13
C LEU A 71 -23.06 -4.10 -16.70
N THR A 72 -23.73 -5.22 -16.47
CA THR A 72 -23.90 -5.89 -15.17
C THR A 72 -22.66 -6.68 -14.76
N PHE A 73 -21.65 -5.99 -14.25
CA PHE A 73 -20.76 -6.54 -13.21
C PHE A 73 -21.31 -6.13 -11.84
N PRO A 74 -21.07 -6.89 -10.74
CA PRO A 74 -21.57 -6.51 -9.43
C PRO A 74 -20.95 -5.17 -9.03
N THR A 75 -21.75 -4.11 -9.15
CA THR A 75 -21.37 -2.74 -8.84
C THR A 75 -20.97 -2.66 -7.38
N SER A 76 -19.72 -2.27 -7.16
CA SER A 76 -19.21 -1.88 -5.86
C SER A 76 -19.93 -0.59 -5.46
N SER A 77 -20.96 -0.71 -4.62
CA SER A 77 -21.58 0.42 -3.92
C SER A 77 -20.46 1.30 -3.36
N VAL A 78 -20.41 2.55 -3.82
CA VAL A 78 -19.65 3.62 -3.18
C VAL A 78 -20.27 3.80 -1.81
N ARG A 79 -19.65 3.21 -0.79
CA ARG A 79 -20.09 3.32 0.59
C ARG A 79 -19.19 4.34 1.27
N PRO A 80 -19.73 5.42 1.86
CA PRO A 80 -18.94 6.27 2.72
C PRO A 80 -18.29 5.40 3.81
N LEU A 81 -17.04 5.71 4.15
CA LEU A 81 -16.40 5.12 5.33
C LEU A 81 -17.38 5.30 6.49
N GLN A 82 -17.86 4.19 7.07
CA GLN A 82 -18.76 4.28 8.21
C GLN A 82 -18.04 5.10 9.28
N ALA A 83 -18.71 6.15 9.78
CA ALA A 83 -18.22 6.89 10.93
C ALA A 83 -17.86 5.87 12.02
N VAL A 84 -16.62 5.94 12.49
CA VAL A 84 -16.15 5.09 13.57
C VAL A 84 -16.92 5.54 14.81
N ASP A 85 -17.76 4.67 15.37
CA ASP A 85 -18.31 4.87 16.71
C ASP A 85 -17.13 4.86 17.70
N THR A 86 -16.57 6.03 17.98
CA THR A 86 -15.62 6.21 19.06
C THR A 86 -16.39 6.08 20.37
N ASN A 87 -16.56 4.84 20.83
CA ASN A 87 -16.98 4.55 22.19
C ASN A 87 -15.82 4.93 23.14
N ILE A 88 -15.63 6.23 23.33
CA ILE A 88 -14.82 6.74 24.43
C ILE A 88 -15.66 6.50 25.67
N SER A 89 -15.30 5.45 26.41
CA SER A 89 -15.86 5.12 27.70
C SER A 89 -15.86 6.36 28.61
N LYS A 90 -17.06 6.82 28.95
CA LYS A 90 -17.43 7.95 29.82
C LYS A 90 -17.01 7.75 31.30
N LEU A 91 -15.85 7.17 31.56
CA LEU A 91 -15.41 6.77 32.91
C LEU A 91 -14.21 7.57 33.46
N ALA A 92 -13.84 8.69 32.82
CA ALA A 92 -12.76 9.57 33.30
C ALA A 92 -13.15 11.07 33.35
N ARG A 93 -14.37 11.40 33.79
CA ARG A 93 -14.79 12.81 34.01
C ARG A 93 -15.57 13.03 35.31
N GLN A 94 -15.27 12.27 36.36
CA GLN A 94 -15.77 12.51 37.72
C GLN A 94 -14.67 12.37 38.78
N GLN A 95 -13.52 13.03 38.61
CA GLN A 95 -12.60 13.31 39.71
C GLN A 95 -11.85 14.63 39.47
N ALA A 96 -12.59 15.75 39.42
CA ALA A 96 -11.99 17.08 39.53
C ALA A 96 -13.09 18.13 39.83
N ALA A 97 -13.78 17.99 40.97
CA ALA A 97 -14.51 19.08 41.61
C ALA A 97 -15.03 18.62 42.98
N ALA A 98 -14.23 18.80 44.03
CA ALA A 98 -14.68 19.10 45.39
C ALA A 98 -13.52 18.91 46.38
N VAL A 99 -12.76 19.96 46.67
CA VAL A 99 -12.24 20.20 48.04
C VAL A 99 -12.09 21.70 48.23
N ARG A 100 -13.02 22.31 48.98
CA ARG A 100 -12.74 23.47 49.82
C ARG A 100 -13.23 23.16 51.23
N SER A 101 -12.28 23.23 52.17
CA SER A 101 -12.40 23.55 53.60
C SER A 101 -13.35 22.71 54.48
N THR A 102 -12.79 22.02 55.49
CA THR A 102 -12.70 22.48 56.89
C THR A 102 -11.91 21.51 57.79
N SER A 103 -11.45 22.08 58.90
CA SER A 103 -10.57 21.62 59.99
C SER A 103 -11.07 20.47 60.87
N LEU A 104 -10.14 19.66 61.42
CA LEU A 104 -9.86 19.47 62.88
C LEU A 104 -9.07 18.17 63.15
N SER A 105 -7.88 18.34 63.75
CA SER A 105 -7.18 17.61 64.83
C SER A 105 -7.19 16.06 64.99
N PRO A 106 -6.14 15.50 65.65
CA PRO A 106 -5.69 14.11 65.46
C PRO A 106 -6.06 13.17 66.63
N LYS A 107 -6.15 11.86 66.35
CA LYS A 107 -6.05 10.80 67.37
C LYS A 107 -5.38 9.53 66.84
N LEU A 108 -4.45 9.04 67.65
CA LEU A 108 -3.71 7.79 67.57
C LEU A 108 -4.62 6.55 67.57
N SER A 109 -4.18 5.44 66.95
CA SER A 109 -3.85 4.16 67.62
C SER A 109 -4.03 2.90 66.75
N SER A 110 -3.14 1.91 67.03
CA SER A 110 -3.21 0.44 66.84
C SER A 110 -3.53 -0.16 65.46
N LYS A 111 -2.59 -0.88 64.82
CA LYS A 111 -2.29 -2.32 65.01
C LYS A 111 -3.52 -3.24 64.87
N HIS A 112 -3.55 -4.07 63.82
CA HIS A 112 -3.67 -5.53 63.94
C HIS A 112 -3.43 -6.24 62.58
N ALA A 113 -2.67 -7.33 62.66
CA ALA A 113 -2.42 -8.30 61.60
C ALA A 113 -3.56 -9.34 61.52
N THR A 114 -3.69 -10.02 60.36
CA THR A 114 -4.00 -11.47 60.16
C THR A 114 -4.28 -11.70 58.66
N LEU A 115 -3.44 -12.45 57.93
CA LEU A 115 -3.56 -13.89 57.65
C LEU A 115 -4.95 -14.35 57.20
N SER A 116 -5.10 -14.75 55.92
CA SER A 116 -5.67 -16.06 55.58
C SER A 116 -5.47 -16.43 54.12
N SER A 117 -5.46 -17.74 53.90
CA SER A 117 -4.97 -18.52 52.77
C SER A 117 -6.09 -19.20 51.98
N LYS A 118 -5.74 -19.75 50.81
CA LYS A 118 -6.46 -20.79 50.00
C LYS A 118 -7.67 -20.22 49.22
N LYS A 119 -7.91 -20.61 47.96
CA LYS A 119 -8.17 -22.00 47.54
C LYS A 119 -8.17 -22.13 46.00
N VAL A 120 -7.44 -23.14 45.52
CA VAL A 120 -7.47 -23.73 44.18
C VAL A 120 -8.85 -24.36 43.91
N ARG A 121 -9.41 -24.18 42.71
CA ARG A 121 -10.41 -25.14 42.15
C ARG A 121 -10.52 -25.05 40.62
N SER A 122 -9.98 -26.07 39.95
CA SER A 122 -10.38 -26.52 38.61
C SER A 122 -11.59 -27.45 38.70
N PRO A 123 -12.37 -27.58 37.62
CA PRO A 123 -12.72 -28.91 37.07
C PRO A 123 -12.64 -28.88 35.53
N SER A 124 -12.15 -29.88 34.79
CA SER A 124 -12.43 -31.33 34.72
C SER A 124 -12.98 -31.60 33.32
N ASN A 125 -12.17 -32.26 32.50
CA ASN A 125 -12.58 -32.92 31.26
C ASN A 125 -13.56 -34.06 31.56
N LYS A 126 -14.50 -34.30 30.64
CA LYS A 126 -15.19 -35.58 30.50
C LYS A 126 -15.42 -35.87 29.02
N ASP A 127 -14.79 -36.95 28.58
CA ASP A 127 -15.09 -37.70 27.37
C ASP A 127 -16.52 -38.27 27.40
N ILE A 128 -17.13 -38.48 26.22
CA ILE A 128 -17.89 -39.69 25.88
C ILE A 128 -18.01 -39.77 24.34
N ALA A 129 -17.80 -40.98 23.86
CA ALA A 129 -17.67 -41.39 22.48
C ALA A 129 -19.01 -41.73 21.79
N ALA A 130 -18.86 -42.00 20.47
CA ALA A 130 -19.62 -42.92 19.63
C ALA A 130 -21.04 -42.56 19.19
N GLY A 131 -21.21 -42.50 17.86
CA GLY A 131 -22.50 -42.38 17.19
C GLY A 131 -22.39 -42.44 15.67
N THR A 132 -21.95 -43.58 15.13
CA THR A 132 -22.14 -43.93 13.72
C THR A 132 -23.62 -44.14 13.42
N ARG A 133 -24.16 -43.50 12.37
CA ARG A 133 -25.07 -44.04 11.34
C ARG A 133 -25.81 -42.91 10.62
N SER A 134 -25.69 -42.92 9.29
CA SER A 134 -26.80 -42.95 8.33
C SER A 134 -26.51 -42.12 7.08
N ALA A 135 -26.28 -42.88 6.01
CA ALA A 135 -26.39 -42.44 4.63
C ALA A 135 -27.86 -42.19 4.27
N SER A 136 -28.04 -41.55 3.10
CA SER A 136 -29.30 -41.28 2.37
C SER A 136 -30.05 -40.00 2.74
N LYS A 137 -29.86 -38.94 1.93
CA LYS A 137 -30.87 -38.54 0.94
C LYS A 137 -30.34 -37.46 -0.01
N ALA A 138 -30.73 -37.65 -1.27
CA ALA A 138 -30.34 -36.89 -2.43
C ALA A 138 -31.11 -35.57 -2.58
N SER A 139 -30.65 -34.81 -3.57
CA SER A 139 -31.33 -33.73 -4.30
C SER A 139 -31.72 -32.48 -3.51
N ASN A 140 -30.79 -31.53 -3.45
CA ASN A 140 -31.12 -30.11 -3.48
C ASN A 140 -30.24 -29.41 -4.54
N ILE A 141 -30.69 -29.48 -5.79
CA ILE A 141 -30.25 -28.62 -6.88
C ILE A 141 -31.05 -27.33 -6.72
N GLY A 142 -30.42 -26.31 -6.13
CA GLY A 142 -31.08 -25.04 -5.86
C GLY A 142 -30.09 -24.01 -5.32
N SER A 143 -29.42 -23.31 -6.24
CA SER A 143 -28.93 -21.94 -6.11
C SER A 143 -28.51 -21.46 -4.71
N LEU A 144 -27.26 -21.73 -4.34
CA LEU A 144 -26.54 -20.91 -3.37
C LEU A 144 -25.20 -20.56 -4.00
N LEU A 145 -25.09 -19.33 -4.52
CA LEU A 145 -23.83 -18.74 -4.97
C LEU A 145 -22.84 -18.79 -3.79
N GLY A 146 -22.04 -19.83 -3.72
CA GLY A 146 -20.98 -19.96 -2.73
C GLY A 146 -19.97 -18.84 -2.95
N HIS A 147 -19.75 -18.02 -1.93
CA HIS A 147 -18.83 -16.88 -1.92
C HIS A 147 -17.33 -17.27 -1.91
N SER A 148 -16.96 -18.42 -2.45
CA SER A 148 -15.59 -18.93 -2.38
C SER A 148 -15.20 -19.69 -3.64
N ALA A 149 -14.04 -19.37 -4.19
CA ALA A 149 -13.40 -20.18 -5.21
C ALA A 149 -12.58 -21.30 -4.52
N SER A 150 -12.70 -22.53 -4.99
CA SER A 150 -11.90 -23.68 -4.53
C SER A 150 -10.93 -24.14 -5.63
N VAL A 151 -9.73 -24.58 -5.23
CA VAL A 151 -8.71 -25.15 -6.12
C VAL A 151 -8.37 -26.55 -5.62
N THR A 152 -8.35 -27.55 -6.51
CA THR A 152 -8.08 -28.96 -6.17
C THR A 152 -6.76 -29.45 -6.79
N LEU A 153 -5.89 -30.05 -5.97
CA LEU A 153 -4.66 -30.76 -6.37
C LEU A 153 -4.73 -32.22 -5.91
N LYS A 154 -4.19 -33.18 -6.67
CA LYS A 154 -4.40 -34.63 -6.48
C LYS A 154 -3.23 -35.26 -5.70
N GLY A 155 -3.51 -35.79 -4.50
CA GLY A 155 -2.55 -36.26 -3.48
C GLY A 155 -2.71 -35.40 -2.23
N GLU A 156 -3.20 -35.96 -1.11
CA GLU A 156 -3.73 -35.24 0.08
C GLU A 156 -4.36 -33.87 -0.23
N ARG A 157 -5.65 -33.88 -0.57
CA ARG A 157 -6.34 -32.72 -1.17
C ARG A 157 -6.46 -31.55 -0.20
N TYR A 158 -5.48 -30.65 -0.20
CA TYR A 158 -5.64 -29.32 0.38
C TYR A 158 -6.56 -28.49 -0.50
N SER A 159 -7.77 -28.22 -0.03
CA SER A 159 -8.70 -27.28 -0.65
C SER A 159 -8.52 -25.90 -0.01
N VAL A 160 -7.92 -24.97 -0.75
CA VAL A 160 -7.78 -23.58 -0.30
C VAL A 160 -9.04 -22.81 -0.71
N LYS A 161 -9.74 -22.25 0.27
CA LYS A 161 -10.87 -21.35 0.03
C LYS A 161 -10.37 -19.91 -0.03
N VAL A 162 -10.49 -19.28 -1.19
CA VAL A 162 -10.13 -17.87 -1.38
C VAL A 162 -11.41 -17.02 -1.32
N PRO A 163 -11.45 -15.97 -0.48
CA PRO A 163 -12.61 -15.09 -0.44
C PRO A 163 -12.74 -14.30 -1.74
N GLN A 164 -13.96 -14.13 -2.24
CA GLN A 164 -14.19 -13.39 -3.50
C GLN A 164 -13.88 -11.89 -3.37
N LYS A 165 -13.95 -11.33 -2.16
CA LYS A 165 -13.67 -9.93 -1.87
C LYS A 165 -12.77 -9.80 -0.64
N LEU A 166 -11.97 -8.75 -0.60
CA LEU A 166 -11.27 -8.38 0.62
C LEU A 166 -12.29 -7.98 1.70
N PRO A 167 -12.02 -8.33 2.98
CA PRO A 167 -12.85 -7.84 4.08
C PRO A 167 -12.79 -6.32 4.17
N THR A 168 -13.88 -5.69 4.61
CA THR A 168 -13.88 -4.26 4.93
C THR A 168 -12.86 -3.98 6.05
N PRO A 169 -11.93 -3.02 5.88
CA PRO A 169 -10.93 -2.72 6.88
C PRO A 169 -11.61 -2.20 8.16
N ARG A 170 -11.26 -2.79 9.30
CA ARG A 170 -11.73 -2.35 10.62
C ARG A 170 -10.61 -1.61 11.32
N LEU A 171 -10.60 -0.29 11.16
CA LEU A 171 -9.56 0.56 11.75
C LEU A 171 -9.85 0.77 13.24
N LYS A 172 -8.80 0.89 14.05
CA LYS A 172 -8.89 1.23 15.47
C LYS A 172 -8.09 2.53 15.68
N PRO A 173 -8.70 3.70 15.44
CA PRO A 173 -7.97 4.96 15.54
C PRO A 173 -7.56 5.23 17.00
N ASN A 174 -6.30 5.58 17.21
CA ASN A 174 -5.82 6.20 18.46
C ASN A 174 -6.18 7.70 18.46
N SER A 175 -6.07 8.34 17.30
CA SER A 175 -6.56 9.68 17.01
C SER A 175 -6.72 9.87 15.50
N SER A 176 -7.58 10.81 15.08
CA SER A 176 -7.86 11.08 13.67
C SER A 176 -7.48 12.51 13.28
N PRO A 177 -6.71 12.72 12.19
CA PRO A 177 -6.42 14.06 11.69
C PRO A 177 -7.67 14.74 11.12
N TYR A 178 -8.71 14.00 10.74
CA TYR A 178 -9.95 14.54 10.19
C TYR A 178 -10.99 14.94 11.26
N GLU A 179 -10.80 14.51 12.51
CA GLU A 179 -11.66 14.94 13.64
C GLU A 179 -11.17 16.27 14.22
N ASP A 180 -9.88 16.34 14.54
CA ASP A 180 -9.23 17.56 15.05
C ASP A 180 -7.74 17.50 14.71
N LEU A 181 -7.37 18.15 13.60
CA LEU A 181 -6.00 18.12 13.09
C LEU A 181 -4.99 18.74 14.07
N VAL A 182 -5.38 19.81 14.78
CA VAL A 182 -4.49 20.53 15.72
C VAL A 182 -4.20 19.67 16.93
N ALA A 183 -5.23 19.07 17.54
CA ALA A 183 -5.06 18.15 18.66
C ALA A 183 -4.32 16.87 18.22
N HIS A 184 -4.63 16.35 17.03
CA HIS A 184 -3.97 15.18 16.46
C HIS A 184 -2.46 15.40 16.31
N LEU A 185 -2.04 16.48 15.64
CA LEU A 185 -0.62 16.83 15.50
C LEU A 185 0.06 17.06 16.86
N SER A 186 -0.64 17.68 17.81
CA SER A 186 -0.12 17.91 19.17
C SER A 186 0.12 16.60 19.93
N ARG A 187 -0.74 15.59 19.78
CA ARG A 187 -0.53 14.25 20.36
C ARG A 187 0.68 13.53 19.78
N HIS A 188 1.04 13.83 18.53
CA HIS A 188 2.29 13.37 17.90
C HIS A 188 3.46 14.34 18.11
N HIS A 189 3.38 15.22 19.10
CA HIS A 189 4.42 16.19 19.46
C HIS A 189 4.84 17.16 18.34
N PHE A 190 4.02 17.34 17.30
CA PHE A 190 4.21 18.31 16.21
C PHE A 190 3.60 19.67 16.58
N PHE A 191 4.04 20.26 17.71
CA PHE A 191 3.42 21.46 18.28
C PHE A 191 3.62 22.73 17.43
N ALA A 192 4.70 22.82 16.66
CA ALA A 192 4.94 23.95 15.76
C ALA A 192 3.97 23.91 14.58
N GLU A 193 3.77 22.71 14.05
CA GLU A 193 2.89 22.43 12.92
C GLU A 193 1.42 22.53 13.31
N ALA A 194 1.05 22.04 14.50
CA ALA A 194 -0.29 22.23 15.05
C ALA A 194 -0.67 23.72 15.12
N ARG A 195 0.24 24.57 15.62
CA ARG A 195 0.05 26.03 15.66
C ARG A 195 -0.03 26.65 14.27
N GLN A 196 0.72 26.13 13.30
CA GLN A 196 0.65 26.60 11.92
C GLN A 196 -0.70 26.26 11.28
N VAL A 197 -1.16 25.03 11.44
CA VAL A 197 -2.48 24.57 10.95
C VAL A 197 -3.60 25.39 11.57
N GLU A 198 -3.55 25.63 12.89
CA GLU A 198 -4.55 26.43 13.60
C GLU A 198 -4.65 27.85 13.05
N ARG A 199 -3.51 28.51 12.81
CA ARG A 199 -3.47 29.87 12.26
C ARG A 199 -4.02 29.98 10.84
N HIS A 200 -3.89 28.93 10.04
CA HIS A 200 -4.25 28.94 8.62
C HIS A 200 -5.54 28.15 8.31
N ALA A 201 -6.17 27.53 9.31
CA ALA A 201 -7.36 26.70 9.17
C ALA A 201 -7.25 25.65 8.03
N VAL A 202 -6.08 25.00 7.96
CA VAL A 202 -5.73 24.07 6.86
C VAL A 202 -6.35 22.68 7.08
N THR A 203 -6.84 22.04 6.01
CA THR A 203 -7.33 20.65 6.05
C THR A 203 -6.18 19.62 6.04
N PRO A 204 -6.39 18.40 6.57
CA PRO A 204 -5.35 17.36 6.56
C PRO A 204 -4.79 17.04 5.17
N ASP A 205 -5.67 16.95 4.16
CA ASP A 205 -5.29 16.61 2.78
C ASP A 205 -4.44 17.70 2.13
N TYR A 206 -4.80 18.98 2.34
CA TYR A 206 -4.02 20.11 1.85
C TYR A 206 -2.66 20.13 2.53
N TYR A 207 -2.61 19.96 3.86
CA TYR A 207 -1.36 19.97 4.61
C TYR A 207 -0.43 18.84 4.18
N LEU A 208 -0.96 17.63 4.00
CA LEU A 208 -0.22 16.47 3.51
C LEU A 208 0.30 16.71 2.10
N THR A 209 -0.53 17.24 1.19
CA THR A 209 -0.14 17.54 -0.19
C THR A 209 1.00 18.55 -0.21
N GLN A 210 0.85 19.65 0.53
CA GLN A 210 1.89 20.67 0.67
C GLN A 210 3.18 20.06 1.23
N PHE A 211 3.09 19.22 2.26
CA PHE A 211 4.26 18.55 2.83
C PHE A 211 4.97 17.66 1.81
N LEU A 212 4.24 16.83 1.06
CA LEU A 212 4.80 15.94 0.05
C LEU A 212 5.41 16.72 -1.14
N GLU A 213 4.84 17.88 -1.49
CA GLU A 213 5.31 18.74 -2.58
C GLU A 213 6.52 19.59 -2.21
N THR A 214 6.78 19.83 -0.93
CA THR A 214 7.96 20.61 -0.51
C THR A 214 9.31 19.94 -0.84
N ALA A 215 9.33 18.66 -1.22
CA ALA A 215 10.55 18.05 -1.73
C ALA A 215 10.91 18.57 -3.12
N ARG A 216 12.16 19.02 -3.28
CA ARG A 216 12.68 19.69 -4.49
C ARG A 216 12.52 18.90 -5.80
N LEU A 217 12.19 17.61 -5.73
CA LEU A 217 12.02 16.70 -6.88
C LEU A 217 10.66 15.99 -6.91
N GLY A 218 9.65 16.53 -6.21
CA GLY A 218 8.28 16.00 -6.17
C GLY A 218 8.06 14.90 -5.13
N LYS A 219 6.84 14.36 -5.10
CA LYS A 219 6.33 13.47 -4.03
C LYS A 219 7.21 12.24 -3.74
N SER A 220 7.68 11.56 -4.80
CA SER A 220 8.53 10.36 -4.66
C SER A 220 9.93 10.67 -4.14
N SER A 221 10.37 11.94 -4.16
CA SER A 221 11.70 12.32 -3.69
C SER A 221 11.85 12.14 -2.19
N LEU A 222 10.80 12.40 -1.39
CA LEU A 222 10.87 12.21 0.06
C LEU A 222 11.09 10.75 0.44
N TYR A 223 10.50 9.80 -0.30
CA TYR A 223 10.75 8.39 -0.07
C TYR A 223 12.21 8.03 -0.34
N HIS A 224 12.76 8.42 -1.49
CA HIS A 224 14.17 8.16 -1.79
C HIS A 224 15.13 8.88 -0.84
N GLN A 225 14.75 10.04 -0.30
CA GLN A 225 15.46 10.72 0.76
C GLN A 225 15.53 9.83 2.02
N THR A 226 14.47 9.11 2.39
CA THR A 226 14.52 8.18 3.52
C THR A 226 15.50 7.01 3.29
N GLU A 227 15.54 6.45 2.09
CA GLU A 227 16.47 5.36 1.74
C GLU A 227 17.93 5.85 1.71
N THR A 228 18.16 7.00 1.08
CA THR A 228 19.48 7.64 1.01
C THR A 228 19.98 7.98 2.41
N PHE A 229 19.11 8.49 3.27
CA PHE A 229 19.42 8.79 4.66
C PHE A 229 19.83 7.54 5.46
N LEU A 230 19.06 6.45 5.36
CA LEU A 230 19.42 5.19 6.01
C LEU A 230 20.76 4.65 5.51
N ASN A 231 20.98 4.67 4.19
CA ASN A 231 22.21 4.16 3.59
C ASN A 231 23.43 4.99 4.03
N ALA A 232 23.32 6.32 4.03
CA ALA A 232 24.40 7.21 4.46
C ALA A 232 24.78 7.04 5.95
N ASN A 233 23.82 6.64 6.79
CA ASN A 233 24.02 6.47 8.22
C ASN A 233 24.13 5.00 8.65
N LYS A 234 24.19 4.05 7.70
CA LYS A 234 24.03 2.61 7.98
C LYS A 234 25.00 2.09 9.04
N ASP A 235 26.29 2.35 8.87
CA ASP A 235 27.32 1.81 9.76
C ASP A 235 27.18 2.38 11.18
N TYR A 236 26.88 3.67 11.29
CA TYR A 236 26.63 4.31 12.57
C TYR A 236 25.36 3.75 13.24
N LEU A 237 24.26 3.61 12.49
CA LEU A 237 23.01 3.04 13.01
C LEU A 237 23.21 1.60 13.51
N LEU A 238 23.93 0.77 12.75
CA LEU A 238 24.24 -0.61 13.14
C LEU A 238 25.17 -0.69 14.37
N SER A 239 26.04 0.30 14.58
CA SER A 239 26.84 0.39 15.81
C SER A 239 26.02 0.75 17.06
N ARG A 240 24.85 1.36 16.88
CA ARG A 240 23.97 1.82 17.96
C ARG A 240 22.79 0.88 18.22
N ILE A 241 22.36 0.12 17.21
CA ILE A 241 21.21 -0.79 17.29
C ILE A 241 21.73 -2.22 17.22
N VAL A 242 21.84 -2.87 18.38
CA VAL A 242 22.31 -4.24 18.50
C VAL A 242 21.11 -5.19 18.52
N PRO A 243 21.04 -6.19 17.60
CA PRO A 243 19.96 -7.18 17.62
C PRO A 243 19.88 -7.91 18.96
N GLY A 244 18.67 -8.00 19.55
CA GLY A 244 18.42 -8.64 20.84
C GLY A 244 18.43 -7.68 22.03
N GLU A 245 19.01 -6.50 21.89
CA GLU A 245 19.00 -5.44 22.91
C GLU A 245 17.74 -4.55 22.75
N PRO A 246 17.30 -3.87 23.83
CA PRO A 246 16.25 -2.89 23.72
C PRO A 246 16.67 -1.76 22.77
N LEU A 247 15.73 -1.32 21.93
CA LEU A 247 15.96 -0.22 21.01
C LEU A 247 16.31 1.05 21.82
N PRO A 248 17.35 1.82 21.45
CA PRO A 248 17.62 3.10 22.11
C PRO A 248 16.39 4.01 22.01
N GLU A 249 16.25 4.99 22.89
CA GLU A 249 15.13 5.95 22.81
C GLU A 249 15.30 6.94 21.65
N SER A 250 16.54 7.39 21.43
CA SER A 250 16.89 8.33 20.37
C SER A 250 18.34 8.14 19.93
N ILE A 251 18.61 8.40 18.66
CA ILE A 251 19.95 8.32 18.06
C ILE A 251 20.34 9.71 17.54
N PRO A 252 21.47 10.29 17.99
CA PRO A 252 21.97 11.54 17.45
C PRO A 252 22.61 11.30 16.09
N LEU A 253 22.10 11.98 15.05
CA LEU A 253 22.54 11.88 13.66
C LEU A 253 22.98 13.26 13.15
N ASP A 254 24.11 13.31 12.46
CA ASP A 254 24.59 14.52 11.79
C ASP A 254 23.79 14.74 10.50
N VAL A 255 22.98 15.79 10.47
CA VAL A 255 22.12 16.13 9.32
C VAL A 255 22.54 17.43 8.64
N THR A 256 23.77 17.90 8.92
CA THR A 256 24.28 19.18 8.41
C THR A 256 24.21 19.26 6.89
N GLU A 257 24.65 18.21 6.19
CA GLU A 257 24.64 18.16 4.72
C GLU A 257 23.21 18.25 4.16
N TRP A 258 22.26 17.56 4.79
CA TRP A 258 20.84 17.56 4.39
C TRP A 258 20.22 18.95 4.52
N VAL A 259 20.46 19.61 5.65
CA VAL A 259 19.98 20.98 5.89
C VAL A 259 20.64 21.94 4.91
N SER A 260 21.95 21.82 4.67
CA SER A 260 22.69 22.69 3.74
C SER A 260 22.23 22.58 2.29
N THR A 261 21.79 21.39 1.87
CA THR A 261 21.30 21.11 0.51
C THR A 261 19.81 21.38 0.33
N LEU A 262 19.16 21.95 1.36
CA LEU A 262 17.71 22.20 1.41
C LEU A 262 16.88 20.93 1.25
N GLN A 263 17.42 19.79 1.67
CA GLN A 263 16.67 18.54 1.80
C GLN A 263 16.02 18.47 3.17
N ARG A 264 14.96 17.66 3.30
CA ARG A 264 14.30 17.45 4.59
C ARG A 264 14.80 16.11 5.15
N PRO A 265 15.63 16.11 6.20
CA PRO A 265 16.03 14.84 6.79
C PRO A 265 14.82 14.16 7.43
N PRO A 266 14.76 12.81 7.44
CA PRO A 266 13.80 12.06 8.23
C PRO A 266 13.82 12.49 9.71
N THR A 267 12.67 12.31 10.38
CA THR A 267 12.51 12.74 11.78
C THR A 267 12.47 11.57 12.75
N HIS A 268 12.19 10.35 12.28
CA HIS A 268 12.07 9.17 13.14
C HIS A 268 12.73 7.96 12.49
N LEU A 269 13.12 7.00 13.33
CA LEU A 269 13.54 5.67 12.94
C LEU A 269 12.52 4.66 13.46
N LEU A 270 12.02 3.80 12.59
CA LEU A 270 11.09 2.72 12.93
C LEU A 270 11.81 1.38 12.83
N ALA A 271 11.85 0.65 13.94
CA ALA A 271 12.18 -0.77 13.94
C ALA A 271 10.89 -1.56 13.69
N VAL A 272 10.62 -1.86 12.42
CA VAL A 272 9.40 -2.55 12.00
C VAL A 272 9.59 -4.05 12.11
N HIS A 273 8.76 -4.71 12.90
CA HIS A 273 8.90 -6.15 13.19
C HIS A 273 7.56 -6.87 13.15
N SER A 274 7.59 -8.20 13.08
CA SER A 274 6.43 -9.05 13.32
C SER A 274 6.78 -10.11 14.37
N ASP A 275 5.85 -11.01 14.67
CA ASP A 275 6.14 -12.14 15.58
C ASP A 275 7.05 -13.20 14.94
N SER A 276 7.11 -13.21 13.61
CA SER A 276 7.78 -14.23 12.81
C SER A 276 8.96 -13.70 12.00
N GLU A 277 9.11 -12.38 11.87
CA GLU A 277 10.14 -11.74 11.04
C GLU A 277 10.96 -10.77 11.90
N ALA A 278 12.27 -10.79 11.71
CA ALA A 278 13.20 -9.88 12.37
C ALA A 278 12.89 -8.41 12.04
N ALA A 279 13.26 -7.51 12.96
CA ALA A 279 13.06 -6.10 12.78
C ALA A 279 13.85 -5.56 11.58
N THR A 280 13.18 -4.74 10.76
CA THR A 280 13.80 -3.96 9.68
C THR A 280 13.71 -2.47 10.02
N LEU A 281 14.82 -1.75 9.86
CA LEU A 281 14.89 -0.32 10.18
C LEU A 281 14.42 0.54 9.00
N TYR A 282 13.53 1.49 9.28
CA TYR A 282 13.02 2.47 8.32
C TYR A 282 13.23 3.90 8.86
N ALA A 283 13.79 4.80 8.05
CA ALA A 283 13.75 6.23 8.35
C ALA A 283 12.45 6.81 7.80
N VAL A 284 11.78 7.67 8.57
CA VAL A 284 10.47 8.21 8.18
C VAL A 284 10.32 9.68 8.55
N HIS A 285 9.45 10.36 7.79
CA HIS A 285 8.91 11.66 8.17
C HIS A 285 7.66 11.41 9.01
N GLY A 286 7.74 11.65 10.31
CA GLY A 286 6.65 11.38 11.23
C GLY A 286 5.32 12.05 10.85
N GLN A 287 5.37 13.23 10.21
CA GLN A 287 4.18 13.92 9.70
C GLN A 287 3.45 13.14 8.60
N VAL A 288 4.17 12.45 7.72
CA VAL A 288 3.56 11.62 6.66
C VAL A 288 2.77 10.47 7.28
N LEU A 289 3.28 9.89 8.38
CA LEU A 289 2.59 8.85 9.12
C LEU A 289 1.41 9.40 9.92
N ALA A 290 1.62 10.46 10.70
CA ALA A 290 0.55 11.04 11.51
C ALA A 290 -0.65 11.50 10.66
N LEU A 291 -0.42 12.07 9.48
CA LEU A 291 -1.52 12.53 8.61
C LEU A 291 -2.28 11.41 7.91
N GLN A 292 -1.70 10.21 7.77
CA GLN A 292 -2.27 9.13 6.97
C GLN A 292 -2.58 7.85 7.74
N CYS A 293 -2.08 7.70 8.97
CA CYS A 293 -2.15 6.49 9.75
C CYS A 293 -2.72 6.80 11.15
N VAL A 294 -3.94 6.35 11.43
CA VAL A 294 -4.64 6.68 12.69
C VAL A 294 -4.40 5.68 13.81
N SER A 295 -3.82 4.52 13.52
CA SER A 295 -3.60 3.45 14.52
C SER A 295 -2.14 3.33 14.97
N ILE A 296 -1.25 4.21 14.49
CA ILE A 296 0.15 4.21 14.91
C ILE A 296 0.30 4.69 16.36
N PRO A 297 1.36 4.26 17.07
CA PRO A 297 1.72 4.87 18.35
C PRO A 297 1.97 6.37 18.21
N PHE A 298 1.76 7.13 19.29
CA PHE A 298 2.13 8.54 19.32
C PHE A 298 3.63 8.69 19.11
N LEU A 299 4.01 9.63 18.25
CA LEU A 299 5.38 9.82 17.80
C LEU A 299 6.07 10.80 18.76
N PRO A 300 7.22 10.46 19.37
CA PRO A 300 7.96 11.38 20.24
C PRO A 300 8.47 12.60 19.49
N ALA A 301 8.78 13.67 20.23
CA ALA A 301 9.37 14.86 19.61
C ALA A 301 10.80 14.56 19.10
N SER A 302 11.07 14.93 17.85
CA SER A 302 12.44 14.95 17.31
C SER A 302 13.08 16.31 17.62
N ASN A 303 14.21 16.30 18.32
CA ASN A 303 14.92 17.52 18.69
C ASN A 303 16.11 17.76 17.77
N GLU A 304 16.44 19.03 17.54
CA GLU A 304 17.59 19.46 16.75
C GLU A 304 18.48 20.35 17.60
N THR A 305 19.78 20.08 17.62
CA THR A 305 20.77 20.86 18.36
C THR A 305 21.93 21.25 17.44
N GLN A 306 22.49 22.43 17.65
CA GLN A 306 23.70 22.86 16.94
C GLN A 306 24.91 22.62 17.84
N GLN A 307 25.87 21.83 17.36
CA GLN A 307 27.09 21.48 18.09
C GLN A 307 28.29 21.62 17.15
N HIS A 308 29.25 22.48 17.48
CA HIS A 308 30.50 22.65 16.70
C HIS A 308 30.26 22.95 15.21
N GLY A 309 29.26 23.77 14.89
CA GLY A 309 28.88 24.08 13.51
C GLY A 309 28.16 22.96 12.77
N LYS A 310 27.89 21.83 13.43
CA LYS A 310 27.08 20.72 12.92
C LYS A 310 25.65 20.81 13.44
N VAL A 311 24.71 20.40 12.60
CA VAL A 311 23.31 20.21 12.96
C VAL A 311 23.11 18.75 13.34
N ILE A 312 22.95 18.50 14.64
CA ILE A 312 22.72 17.16 15.18
C ILE A 312 21.22 17.00 15.45
N ARG A 313 20.60 16.03 14.78
CA ARG A 313 19.21 15.66 15.02
C ARG A 313 19.15 14.44 15.93
N HIS A 314 18.43 14.57 17.03
CA HIS A 314 18.10 13.46 17.92
C HIS A 314 16.87 12.75 17.37
N THR A 315 17.11 11.70 16.58
CA THR A 315 16.07 10.95 15.88
C THR A 315 15.50 9.88 16.80
N PRO A 316 14.26 10.05 17.33
CA PRO A 316 13.61 9.03 18.14
C PRO A 316 13.44 7.72 17.39
N THR A 317 13.60 6.63 18.12
CA THR A 317 13.55 5.25 17.64
C THR A 317 12.32 4.56 18.21
N LEU A 318 11.51 3.94 17.34
CA LEU A 318 10.22 3.35 17.70
C LEU A 318 10.10 1.93 17.17
N ALA A 319 9.69 0.99 18.03
CA ALA A 319 9.29 -0.33 17.59
C ALA A 319 7.86 -0.27 17.03
N LEU A 320 7.66 -0.78 15.81
CA LEU A 320 6.36 -0.83 15.15
C LEU A 320 6.04 -2.26 14.73
N ARG A 321 5.07 -2.87 15.40
CA ARG A 321 4.63 -4.23 15.08
C ARG A 321 3.67 -4.21 13.89
N VAL A 322 3.95 -5.00 12.88
CA VAL A 322 3.10 -5.16 11.68
C VAL A 322 2.87 -6.66 11.37
N PRO A 323 1.75 -7.01 10.71
CA PRO A 323 1.49 -8.38 10.30
C PRO A 323 2.51 -9.00 9.33
N SER A 324 3.16 -8.21 8.47
CA SER A 324 4.20 -8.68 7.54
C SER A 324 5.26 -7.61 7.31
N VAL A 325 6.50 -7.84 7.75
CA VAL A 325 7.59 -6.86 7.59
C VAL A 325 7.98 -6.76 6.12
N ARG A 326 8.07 -7.91 5.43
CA ARG A 326 8.39 -7.99 3.99
C ARG A 326 7.60 -7.02 3.10
N HIS A 327 6.32 -6.82 3.40
CA HIS A 327 5.42 -5.99 2.58
C HIS A 327 5.21 -4.58 3.14
N PHE A 328 5.89 -4.22 4.22
CA PHE A 328 5.80 -2.88 4.80
C PHE A 328 6.32 -1.81 3.83
N ASN A 329 7.37 -2.12 3.06
CA ASN A 329 7.96 -1.16 2.13
C ASN A 329 7.01 -0.72 1.00
N THR A 330 6.12 -1.61 0.53
CA THR A 330 5.06 -1.27 -0.45
C THR A 330 4.14 -0.19 0.08
N ILE A 331 3.76 -0.26 1.36
CA ILE A 331 2.95 0.77 2.01
C ILE A 331 3.74 2.07 2.14
N MET A 332 4.99 1.99 2.55
CA MET A 332 5.86 3.18 2.65
C MET A 332 5.94 3.91 1.32
N ARG A 333 6.20 3.21 0.22
CA ARG A 333 6.21 3.82 -1.13
C ARG A 333 4.88 4.47 -1.48
N TRP A 334 3.77 3.82 -1.15
CA TRP A 334 2.45 4.40 -1.39
C TRP A 334 2.18 5.64 -0.52
N LEU A 335 2.55 5.64 0.77
CA LEU A 335 2.34 6.78 1.68
C LEU A 335 3.02 8.07 1.20
N TYR A 336 4.17 7.96 0.54
CA TYR A 336 4.87 9.12 -0.01
C TYR A 336 4.42 9.49 -1.43
N SER A 337 4.24 8.50 -2.31
CA SER A 337 3.87 8.77 -3.71
C SER A 337 2.40 9.09 -3.89
N GLN A 338 1.54 8.55 -3.01
CA GLN A 338 0.08 8.50 -3.14
C GLN A 338 -0.39 7.95 -4.50
N SER A 339 0.47 7.19 -5.19
CA SER A 339 0.23 6.72 -6.55
C SER A 339 -0.51 5.38 -6.53
N THR A 340 -1.77 5.39 -6.93
CA THR A 340 -2.57 4.17 -7.13
C THR A 340 -1.96 3.29 -8.22
N THR A 341 -1.44 3.90 -9.28
CA THR A 341 -0.74 3.20 -10.37
C THR A 341 0.49 2.47 -9.84
N SER A 342 1.37 3.13 -9.08
CA SER A 342 2.57 2.50 -8.55
C SER A 342 2.23 1.38 -7.57
N LEU A 343 1.20 1.56 -6.73
CA LEU A 343 0.73 0.51 -5.84
C LEU A 343 0.17 -0.68 -6.64
N LEU A 344 -0.63 -0.44 -7.68
CA LEU A 344 -1.17 -1.52 -8.51
C LEU A 344 -0.04 -2.27 -9.24
N HIS A 345 1.02 -1.58 -9.65
CA HIS A 345 2.20 -2.19 -10.26
C HIS A 345 2.89 -3.19 -9.32
N GLU A 346 3.01 -2.84 -8.05
CA GLU A 346 3.65 -3.71 -7.05
C GLU A 346 2.81 -4.93 -6.67
N LEU A 347 1.49 -4.85 -6.84
CA LEU A 347 0.56 -5.90 -6.46
C LEU A 347 0.26 -6.90 -7.58
N LEU A 348 0.51 -6.53 -8.84
CA LEU A 348 0.24 -7.35 -10.01
C LEU A 348 1.52 -7.98 -10.58
N PRO A 349 1.43 -9.18 -11.19
CA PRO A 349 2.57 -9.84 -11.82
C PRO A 349 2.89 -9.23 -13.18
N LEU A 350 3.38 -7.99 -13.19
CA LEU A 350 3.57 -7.19 -14.40
C LEU A 350 4.49 -7.84 -15.42
N GLU A 351 5.58 -8.46 -14.99
CA GLU A 351 6.53 -9.14 -15.90
C GLU A 351 5.82 -10.20 -16.75
N HIS A 352 4.95 -10.99 -16.11
CA HIS A 352 4.14 -12.01 -16.78
C HIS A 352 3.12 -11.39 -17.73
N ILE A 353 2.44 -10.32 -17.30
CA ILE A 353 1.46 -9.60 -18.12
C ILE A 353 2.13 -9.06 -19.39
N VAL A 354 3.28 -8.39 -19.25
CA VAL A 354 4.03 -7.85 -20.39
C VAL A 354 4.47 -8.98 -21.33
N ALA A 355 5.08 -10.05 -20.80
CA ALA A 355 5.53 -11.17 -21.62
C ALA A 355 4.38 -11.81 -22.42
N TYR A 356 3.22 -11.99 -21.78
CA TYR A 356 2.01 -12.52 -22.44
C TYR A 356 1.55 -11.62 -23.59
N LEU A 357 1.38 -10.32 -23.32
CA LEU A 357 0.88 -9.36 -24.30
C LEU A 357 1.84 -9.22 -25.49
N THR A 358 3.15 -9.21 -25.24
CA THR A 358 4.17 -9.20 -26.30
C THR A 358 4.08 -10.47 -27.16
N LYS A 359 3.96 -11.65 -26.55
CA LYS A 359 3.81 -12.91 -27.30
C LYS A 359 2.53 -12.93 -28.13
N ARG A 360 1.41 -12.42 -27.58
CA ARG A 360 0.12 -12.31 -28.28
C ARG A 360 0.23 -11.40 -29.51
N ALA A 361 0.88 -10.24 -29.36
CA ALA A 361 1.08 -9.31 -30.46
C ALA A 361 1.92 -9.92 -31.60
N LEU A 362 3.01 -10.62 -31.28
CA LEU A 362 3.86 -11.29 -32.28
C LEU A 362 3.11 -12.41 -33.04
N ALA A 363 2.25 -13.17 -32.36
CA ALA A 363 1.44 -14.20 -33.00
C ALA A 363 0.41 -13.62 -33.98
N GLN A 364 -0.22 -12.49 -33.63
CA GLN A 364 -1.19 -11.80 -34.50
C GLN A 364 -0.55 -11.26 -35.79
N HIS A 365 0.71 -10.82 -35.72
CA HIS A 365 1.45 -10.36 -36.89
C HIS A 365 1.83 -11.50 -37.85
N SER A 366 2.03 -12.71 -37.34
CA SER A 366 2.42 -13.87 -38.17
C SER A 366 1.25 -14.42 -38.99
N SER A 367 0.01 -14.25 -38.52
CA SER A 367 -1.19 -14.73 -39.23
C SER A 367 -1.64 -13.85 -40.39
N SER A 368 -1.25 -12.58 -40.44
CA SER A 368 -1.71 -11.64 -41.48
C SER A 368 -0.90 -11.67 -42.76
N THR A 369 0.30 -12.27 -42.76
CA THR A 369 1.21 -12.28 -43.92
C THR A 369 0.93 -13.41 -44.91
N ALA A 370 0.05 -14.37 -44.58
CA ALA A 370 -0.18 -15.57 -45.39
C ALA A 370 -1.36 -15.47 -46.39
N THR A 371 -2.10 -14.36 -46.43
CA THR A 371 -3.33 -14.22 -47.25
C THR A 371 -3.29 -13.02 -48.20
N THR A 372 -2.13 -12.68 -48.74
CA THR A 372 -2.01 -11.65 -49.79
C THR A 372 -2.22 -12.27 -51.19
N THR A 373 -3.47 -12.60 -51.52
CA THR A 373 -3.89 -12.65 -52.93
C THR A 373 -5.34 -12.16 -53.06
N SER A 374 -5.53 -11.19 -53.96
CA SER A 374 -6.77 -10.54 -54.40
C SER A 374 -7.51 -9.59 -53.45
N ASN A 375 -7.25 -8.30 -53.65
CA ASN A 375 -8.20 -7.19 -53.80
C ASN A 375 -9.54 -7.28 -53.05
N GLN A 376 -9.62 -6.69 -51.86
CA GLN A 376 -10.84 -5.98 -51.45
C GLN A 376 -10.50 -4.92 -50.39
N ALA A 377 -10.56 -3.67 -50.85
CA ALA A 377 -10.46 -2.49 -50.01
C ALA A 377 -11.79 -2.30 -49.27
N SER A 378 -11.87 -2.76 -48.02
CA SER A 378 -12.94 -2.35 -47.11
C SER A 378 -12.38 -2.03 -45.73
N SER A 379 -12.75 -0.84 -45.29
CA SER A 379 -12.29 -0.07 -44.14
C SER A 379 -12.66 -0.71 -42.80
N GLN A 380 -11.95 -1.74 -42.37
CA GLN A 380 -12.02 -2.18 -40.98
C GLN A 380 -11.17 -1.25 -40.10
N LEU A 381 -11.86 -0.55 -39.19
CA LEU A 381 -11.29 0.30 -38.16
C LEU A 381 -10.07 -0.38 -37.52
N ARG A 382 -8.89 0.20 -37.73
CA ARG A 382 -7.71 -0.07 -36.92
C ARG A 382 -8.07 0.28 -35.48
N GLN A 383 -8.38 -0.71 -34.66
CA GLN A 383 -8.45 -0.53 -33.21
C GLN A 383 -7.10 0.02 -32.78
N ASP A 384 -7.14 1.20 -32.17
CA ASP A 384 -5.95 1.87 -31.70
C ASP A 384 -5.23 0.92 -30.72
N PRO A 385 -4.00 0.46 -31.00
CA PRO A 385 -3.28 -0.52 -30.19
C PRO A 385 -2.87 0.02 -28.81
N SER A 386 -3.39 1.18 -28.43
CA SER A 386 -2.97 1.99 -27.30
C SER A 386 -3.86 1.83 -26.07
N SER A 387 -5.05 1.22 -26.16
CA SER A 387 -5.89 0.95 -24.99
C SER A 387 -5.86 -0.52 -24.58
N LEU A 388 -5.26 -0.79 -23.43
CA LEU A 388 -5.25 -2.13 -22.83
C LEU A 388 -6.46 -2.23 -21.91
N SER A 389 -7.36 -3.15 -22.19
CA SER A 389 -8.57 -3.34 -21.41
C SER A 389 -8.29 -4.15 -20.13
N SER A 390 -9.16 -4.00 -19.12
CA SER A 390 -9.16 -4.89 -17.96
C SER A 390 -9.29 -6.38 -18.35
N ALA A 391 -10.02 -6.67 -19.43
CA ALA A 391 -10.16 -8.02 -19.96
C ALA A 391 -8.83 -8.59 -20.47
N ASP A 392 -7.98 -7.77 -21.12
CA ASP A 392 -6.66 -8.19 -21.58
C ASP A 392 -5.74 -8.58 -20.41
N LEU A 393 -5.81 -7.82 -19.31
CA LEU A 393 -5.02 -8.09 -18.10
C LEU A 393 -5.49 -9.37 -17.40
N VAL A 394 -6.80 -9.54 -17.28
CA VAL A 394 -7.42 -10.77 -16.74
C VAL A 394 -7.06 -11.98 -17.59
N GLU A 395 -7.10 -11.84 -18.93
CA GLU A 395 -6.70 -12.88 -19.86
C GLU A 395 -5.22 -13.24 -19.71
N ALA A 396 -4.34 -12.25 -19.67
CA ALA A 396 -2.90 -12.45 -19.48
C ALA A 396 -2.60 -13.20 -18.19
N MET A 397 -3.16 -12.73 -17.07
CA MET A 397 -2.98 -13.37 -15.77
C MET A 397 -3.65 -14.75 -15.68
N SER A 398 -4.68 -15.05 -16.47
CA SER A 398 -5.33 -16.38 -16.46
C SER A 398 -4.40 -17.54 -16.84
N THR A 399 -3.24 -17.23 -17.42
CA THR A 399 -2.18 -18.19 -17.77
C THR A 399 -1.18 -18.45 -16.65
N LEU A 400 -1.28 -17.75 -15.51
CA LEU A 400 -0.41 -17.96 -14.36
C LEU A 400 -0.57 -19.35 -13.76
N SER A 401 0.51 -19.83 -13.14
CA SER A 401 0.46 -21.03 -12.31
C SER A 401 -0.38 -20.80 -11.06
N THR A 402 -0.96 -21.88 -10.50
CA THR A 402 -1.71 -21.79 -9.23
C THR A 402 -0.86 -21.24 -8.09
N ARG A 403 0.43 -21.62 -8.02
CA ARG A 403 1.36 -21.10 -7.00
C ARG A 403 1.52 -19.59 -7.13
N SER A 404 1.79 -19.09 -8.34
CA SER A 404 1.94 -17.66 -8.61
C SER A 404 0.68 -16.86 -8.23
N PHE A 405 -0.52 -17.41 -8.49
CA PHE A 405 -1.76 -16.78 -8.03
C PHE A 405 -1.82 -16.64 -6.51
N LEU A 406 -1.51 -17.71 -5.79
CA LEU A 406 -1.54 -17.71 -4.33
C LEU A 406 -0.50 -16.73 -3.76
N ASP A 407 0.69 -16.66 -4.35
CA ASP A 407 1.74 -15.72 -3.95
C ASP A 407 1.29 -14.25 -4.13
N CYS A 408 0.66 -13.91 -5.25
CA CYS A 408 0.10 -12.57 -5.49
C CYS A 408 -1.06 -12.25 -4.52
N LEU A 409 -1.96 -13.20 -4.28
CA LEU A 409 -3.06 -13.02 -3.32
C LEU A 409 -2.54 -12.83 -1.88
N GLN A 410 -1.51 -13.58 -1.49
CA GLN A 410 -0.86 -13.43 -0.19
C GLN A 410 -0.19 -12.07 -0.05
N THR A 411 0.44 -11.56 -1.12
CA THR A 411 1.04 -10.22 -1.18
C THR A 411 -0.01 -9.15 -0.93
N ILE A 412 -1.13 -9.15 -1.67
CA ILE A 412 -2.22 -8.18 -1.49
C ILE A 412 -2.80 -8.28 -0.07
N GLN A 413 -3.00 -9.50 0.44
CA GLN A 413 -3.53 -9.70 1.79
C GLN A 413 -2.55 -9.17 2.86
N ALA A 414 -1.24 -9.36 2.69
CA ALA A 414 -0.23 -8.83 3.60
C ALA A 414 -0.23 -7.29 3.61
N VAL A 415 -0.29 -6.66 2.44
CA VAL A 415 -0.42 -5.20 2.31
C VAL A 415 -1.72 -4.70 2.93
N TRP A 416 -2.84 -5.38 2.71
CA TRP A 416 -4.12 -5.06 3.36
C TRP A 416 -4.02 -5.13 4.89
N LYS A 417 -3.46 -6.22 5.44
CA LYS A 417 -3.32 -6.42 6.89
C LYS A 417 -2.42 -5.36 7.52
N ASN A 418 -1.30 -5.04 6.89
CA ASN A 418 -0.42 -3.96 7.33
C ASN A 418 -1.14 -2.61 7.29
N GLY A 419 -1.90 -2.32 6.22
CA GLY A 419 -2.69 -1.09 6.14
C GLY A 419 -3.72 -0.97 7.26
N VAL A 420 -4.34 -2.08 7.66
CA VAL A 420 -5.30 -2.11 8.79
C VAL A 420 -4.56 -1.86 10.10
N ALA A 421 -3.40 -2.48 10.30
CA ALA A 421 -2.58 -2.31 11.50
C ALA A 421 -2.11 -0.85 11.69
N LEU A 422 -1.79 -0.16 10.60
CA LEU A 422 -1.41 1.26 10.63
C LEU A 422 -2.61 2.21 10.73
N GLY A 423 -3.81 1.74 10.38
CA GLY A 423 -4.98 2.61 10.30
C GLY A 423 -4.91 3.55 9.10
N ILE A 424 -4.63 3.04 7.89
CA ILE A 424 -4.59 3.91 6.70
C ILE A 424 -6.00 4.44 6.40
N VAL A 425 -6.15 5.76 6.38
CA VAL A 425 -7.44 6.43 6.18
C VAL A 425 -7.81 6.68 4.72
N SER A 426 -6.84 6.62 3.81
CA SER A 426 -7.06 6.96 2.41
C SER A 426 -7.91 5.93 1.66
N TRP A 427 -9.00 6.39 1.07
CA TRP A 427 -9.85 5.59 0.21
C TRP A 427 -9.13 5.07 -1.05
N SER A 428 -8.21 5.85 -1.61
CA SER A 428 -7.50 5.46 -2.84
C SER A 428 -6.59 4.26 -2.63
N PHE A 429 -6.00 4.12 -1.44
CA PHE A 429 -5.26 2.92 -1.04
C PHE A 429 -6.15 1.67 -1.08
N TRP A 430 -7.27 1.71 -0.35
CA TRP A 430 -8.19 0.57 -0.22
C TRP A 430 -8.81 0.17 -1.56
N SER A 431 -9.26 1.16 -2.34
CA SER A 431 -9.83 0.94 -3.67
C SER A 431 -8.82 0.27 -4.63
N THR A 432 -7.54 0.63 -4.53
CA THR A 432 -6.48 0.01 -5.34
C THR A 432 -6.23 -1.45 -4.95
N LEU A 433 -6.23 -1.77 -3.65
CA LEU A 433 -6.13 -3.16 -3.18
C LEU A 433 -7.31 -4.00 -3.67
N ASP A 434 -8.53 -3.47 -3.58
CA ASP A 434 -9.74 -4.13 -4.10
C ASP A 434 -9.66 -4.34 -5.61
N GLN A 435 -9.15 -3.36 -6.36
CA GLN A 435 -8.95 -3.49 -7.80
C GLN A 435 -7.96 -4.61 -8.14
N ALA A 436 -6.79 -4.62 -7.49
CA ALA A 436 -5.78 -5.66 -7.66
C ALA A 436 -6.36 -7.06 -7.35
N TRP A 437 -7.09 -7.18 -6.24
CA TRP A 437 -7.75 -8.42 -5.81
C TRP A 437 -8.76 -8.91 -6.86
N ASN A 438 -9.65 -8.03 -7.32
CA ASN A 438 -10.68 -8.38 -8.29
C ASN A 438 -10.10 -8.84 -9.63
N LEU A 439 -9.02 -8.20 -10.11
CA LEU A 439 -8.33 -8.60 -11.33
C LEU A 439 -7.74 -10.03 -11.21
N LEU A 440 -7.10 -10.35 -10.09
CA LEU A 440 -6.54 -11.69 -9.86
C LEU A 440 -7.62 -12.77 -9.67
N ILE A 441 -8.68 -12.48 -8.91
CA ILE A 441 -9.81 -13.41 -8.76
C ILE A 441 -10.49 -13.65 -10.11
N GLY A 442 -10.70 -12.59 -10.91
CA GLY A 442 -11.22 -12.71 -12.27
C GLY A 442 -10.35 -13.61 -13.15
N ALA A 443 -9.04 -13.41 -13.13
CA ALA A 443 -8.07 -14.22 -13.88
C ALA A 443 -8.08 -15.68 -13.45
N MET A 444 -8.18 -15.96 -12.14
CA MET A 444 -8.26 -17.31 -11.60
C MET A 444 -9.56 -18.01 -12.04
N LEU A 445 -10.70 -17.31 -12.05
CA LEU A 445 -11.97 -17.87 -12.55
C LEU A 445 -11.90 -18.21 -14.04
N VAL A 446 -11.28 -17.36 -14.86
CA VAL A 446 -11.05 -17.63 -16.28
C VAL A 446 -10.13 -18.83 -16.47
N SER A 447 -9.05 -18.93 -15.68
CA SER A 447 -8.12 -20.06 -15.71
C SER A 447 -8.82 -21.39 -15.40
N SER A 448 -9.66 -21.42 -14.35
CA SER A 448 -10.42 -22.60 -13.96
C SER A 448 -11.39 -23.06 -15.05
N LYS A 449 -12.12 -22.13 -15.68
CA LYS A 449 -13.02 -22.45 -16.81
C LYS A 449 -12.25 -23.03 -18.01
N ARG A 450 -11.05 -22.50 -18.30
CA ARG A 450 -10.19 -23.00 -19.39
C ARG A 450 -9.72 -24.42 -19.12
N LYS A 451 -9.32 -24.74 -17.88
CA LYS A 451 -8.91 -26.10 -17.50
C LYS A 451 -10.04 -27.10 -17.69
N VAL A 452 -11.25 -26.79 -17.21
CA VAL A 452 -12.44 -27.64 -17.38
C VAL A 452 -12.75 -27.88 -18.87
N ARG A 453 -12.71 -26.82 -19.69
CA ARG A 453 -12.92 -26.95 -21.15
C ARG A 453 -11.86 -27.82 -21.80
N THR A 454 -10.59 -27.62 -21.45
CA THR A 454 -9.46 -28.39 -22.01
C THR A 454 -9.56 -29.87 -21.65
N THR A 455 -9.92 -30.19 -20.39
CA THR A 455 -10.13 -31.57 -19.97
C THR A 455 -11.34 -32.21 -20.67
N ALA A 456 -12.43 -31.46 -20.87
CA ALA A 456 -13.60 -31.96 -21.59
C ALA A 456 -13.29 -32.22 -23.07
N THR A 457 -12.57 -31.31 -23.74
CA THR A 457 -12.15 -31.50 -25.13
C THR A 457 -11.15 -32.64 -25.28
N ALA A 458 -10.20 -32.80 -24.35
CA ALA A 458 -9.27 -33.92 -24.37
C ALA A 458 -10.00 -35.27 -24.17
N ALA A 459 -10.97 -35.32 -23.26
CA ALA A 459 -11.81 -36.50 -23.07
C ALA A 459 -12.66 -36.82 -24.31
N ALA A 460 -13.28 -35.80 -24.93
CA ALA A 460 -14.06 -35.96 -26.16
C ALA A 460 -13.19 -36.46 -27.33
N ASN A 461 -11.99 -35.92 -27.49
CA ASN A 461 -11.05 -36.37 -28.52
C ASN A 461 -10.56 -37.80 -28.26
N ALA A 462 -10.33 -38.18 -27.01
CA ALA A 462 -9.98 -39.56 -26.65
C ALA A 462 -11.12 -40.53 -27.02
N THR A 463 -12.37 -40.19 -26.70
CA THR A 463 -13.53 -41.00 -27.08
C THR A 463 -13.75 -41.08 -28.59
N ALA A 464 -13.50 -39.99 -29.32
CA ALA A 464 -13.61 -39.99 -30.78
C ALA A 464 -12.52 -40.85 -31.45
N ASN A 465 -11.30 -40.81 -30.92
CA ASN A 465 -10.19 -41.65 -31.39
C ASN A 465 -10.47 -43.13 -31.10
N GLU A 466 -11.03 -43.45 -29.93
CA GLU A 466 -11.43 -44.81 -29.57
C GLU A 466 -12.52 -45.34 -30.51
N LEU A 467 -13.56 -44.54 -30.81
CA LEU A 467 -14.61 -44.92 -31.75
C LEU A 467 -14.07 -45.10 -33.18
N THR A 468 -13.12 -44.26 -33.59
CA THR A 468 -12.45 -44.37 -34.89
C THR A 468 -11.64 -45.67 -34.99
N ALA A 469 -10.94 -46.05 -33.92
CA ALA A 469 -10.20 -47.32 -33.85
C ALA A 469 -11.14 -48.53 -33.90
N GLN A 470 -12.30 -48.47 -33.22
CA GLN A 470 -13.30 -49.54 -33.27
C GLN A 470 -13.88 -49.71 -34.69
N LEU A 471 -14.22 -48.61 -35.38
CA LEU A 471 -14.73 -48.65 -36.76
C LEU A 471 -13.71 -49.23 -37.75
N GLN A 472 -12.42 -48.91 -37.57
CA GLN A 472 -11.35 -49.49 -38.38
C GLN A 472 -11.17 -51.00 -38.13
N SER A 473 -11.35 -51.45 -36.88
CA SER A 473 -11.28 -52.88 -36.53
C SER A 473 -12.46 -53.71 -37.05
N THR A 474 -13.60 -53.09 -37.37
CA THR A 474 -14.81 -53.80 -37.86
C THR A 474 -14.93 -53.88 -39.38
N LYS A 475 -14.00 -53.30 -40.14
CA LYS A 475 -13.92 -53.57 -41.59
C LYS A 475 -13.41 -55.00 -41.78
N LEU A 476 -14.35 -55.93 -41.99
CA LEU A 476 -14.10 -57.29 -42.44
C LEU A 476 -13.45 -57.25 -43.83
N ASP A 477 -12.34 -57.96 -43.97
CA ASP A 477 -11.68 -58.26 -45.25
C ASP A 477 -12.51 -59.24 -46.11
#